data_AF-A0A0G3EHQ8-F1
#
_entry.id   AF-A0A0G3EHQ8-F1
#
_cell.length_a   1.000
_cell.length_b   1.000
_cell.length_c   1.000
_cell.angle_alpha   90.00
_cell.angle_beta   90.00
_cell.angle_gamma   90.00
#
_symmetry.space_group_name_H-M   'P 1'
#
loop_
_entity.id
_entity.type
_entity.pdbx_description
1 polymer ?
#
loop_
_entity_poly.entity_id
_entity_poly.type
_entity_poly.pdbx_seq_one_letter_code
_entity_poly.pdbx_strand_id
1 'polypeptide(L)'
;NLLSATPYIGSDLVQWIWGGFSVDNATLTRFFTFHFILPFIIAATSMLHLLFLHQTGSSNPTGLNSNLDKISFHPYFSFKDLLGFVLALGALATLSSFAPNLLGDPDNFTPANPLVTPPHIKPEWYFLFAYAILRSIPNKLGGVLALLFSILVLFLMPLIHTSKLRSLIFRPTAKIFFWSLVTNTIILT
;
A
#
# COMPACT_ATOMS: atom_id res chain seq x y z
N ASN A 1 -7.42 -9.57 -14.77
CA ASN A 1 -6.91 -9.60 -16.17
C ASN A 1 -5.47 -9.19 -16.37
N LEU A 2 -4.83 -8.39 -15.50
CA LEU A 2 -3.45 -7.91 -15.73
C LEU A 2 -2.45 -9.04 -16.01
N LEU A 3 -2.57 -10.19 -15.34
CA LEU A 3 -1.70 -11.36 -15.53
C LEU A 3 -1.74 -11.97 -16.94
N SER A 4 -2.79 -11.70 -17.73
CA SER A 4 -2.83 -12.11 -19.15
C SER A 4 -1.80 -11.40 -20.02
N ALA A 5 -1.10 -10.38 -19.48
CA ALA A 5 0.06 -9.78 -20.14
C ALA A 5 1.31 -10.66 -20.07
N THR A 6 1.35 -11.68 -19.20
CA THR A 6 2.49 -12.59 -19.07
C THR A 6 2.66 -13.40 -20.36
N PRO A 7 3.85 -13.36 -21.01
CA PRO A 7 4.08 -14.12 -22.23
C PRO A 7 3.84 -15.62 -22.03
N TYR A 8 3.27 -16.26 -23.05
CA TYR A 8 3.01 -17.70 -23.15
C TYR A 8 1.96 -18.27 -22.18
N ILE A 9 2.00 -17.93 -20.89
CA ILE A 9 1.18 -18.56 -19.83
C ILE A 9 0.07 -17.65 -19.28
N GLY A 10 -0.06 -16.43 -19.80
CA GLY A 10 -0.94 -15.41 -19.20
C GLY A 10 -2.42 -15.77 -19.18
N SER A 11 -2.95 -16.40 -20.23
CA SER A 11 -4.35 -16.87 -20.27
C SER A 11 -4.62 -17.90 -19.18
N ASP A 12 -3.70 -18.86 -19.04
CA ASP A 12 -3.84 -20.01 -18.16
C ASP A 12 -3.76 -19.56 -16.70
N LEU A 13 -2.86 -18.62 -16.39
CA LEU A 13 -2.77 -17.99 -15.06
C LEU A 13 -4.08 -17.28 -14.67
N VAL A 14 -4.68 -16.53 -15.60
CA VAL A 14 -5.92 -15.80 -15.33
C VAL A 14 -7.07 -16.77 -15.07
N GLN A 15 -7.26 -17.77 -15.94
CA GLN A 15 -8.31 -18.77 -15.78
C GLN A 15 -8.10 -19.62 -14.53
N TRP A 16 -6.84 -19.95 -14.19
CA TRP A 16 -6.50 -20.65 -12.97
C TRP A 16 -6.90 -19.86 -11.72
N ILE A 17 -6.60 -18.55 -11.68
CA ILE A 17 -7.01 -17.67 -10.59
C ILE A 17 -8.52 -17.52 -10.51
N TRP A 18 -9.22 -17.43 -11.63
CA TRP A 18 -10.68 -17.35 -11.62
C TRP A 18 -11.35 -18.67 -11.24
N GLY A 19 -10.76 -19.80 -11.62
CA GLY A 19 -11.39 -21.12 -11.51
C GLY A 19 -12.42 -21.38 -12.60
N GLY A 20 -12.25 -20.72 -13.76
CA GLY A 20 -13.20 -20.74 -14.86
C GLY A 20 -12.84 -19.71 -15.93
N PHE A 21 -13.76 -19.46 -16.86
CA PHE A 21 -13.53 -18.55 -18.00
C PHE A 21 -13.76 -17.08 -17.67
N SER A 22 -14.41 -16.78 -16.55
CA SER A 22 -14.73 -15.43 -16.07
C SER A 22 -14.70 -15.40 -14.54
N VAL A 23 -14.75 -14.19 -13.96
CA VAL A 23 -14.99 -14.02 -12.53
C VAL A 23 -16.41 -14.50 -12.21
N ASP A 24 -16.52 -15.49 -11.33
CA ASP A 24 -17.80 -16.10 -10.94
C ASP A 24 -17.71 -16.66 -9.50
N ASN A 25 -18.67 -17.47 -9.06
CA ASN A 25 -18.78 -18.04 -7.72
C ASN A 25 -17.48 -18.71 -7.24
N ALA A 26 -16.83 -19.49 -8.11
CA ALA A 26 -15.55 -20.12 -7.78
C ALA A 26 -14.46 -19.09 -7.42
N THR A 27 -14.46 -17.92 -8.06
CA THR A 27 -13.56 -16.80 -7.76
C THR A 27 -13.94 -16.11 -6.45
N LEU A 28 -15.23 -15.92 -6.18
CA LEU A 28 -15.69 -15.28 -4.94
C LEU A 28 -15.34 -16.12 -3.70
N THR A 29 -15.62 -17.43 -3.72
CA THR A 29 -15.34 -18.33 -2.59
C THR A 29 -13.84 -18.38 -2.25
N ARG A 30 -12.97 -18.45 -3.26
CA ARG A 30 -11.51 -18.44 -3.04
C ARG A 30 -11.02 -17.07 -2.57
N PHE A 31 -11.55 -15.96 -3.11
CA PHE A 31 -11.12 -14.62 -2.70
C PHE A 31 -11.54 -14.35 -1.26
N PHE A 32 -12.70 -14.82 -0.83
CA PHE A 32 -13.08 -14.80 0.58
C PHE A 32 -12.10 -15.61 1.44
N THR A 33 -11.72 -16.81 1.00
CA THR A 33 -10.76 -17.66 1.73
C THR A 33 -9.38 -16.99 1.82
N PHE A 34 -8.88 -16.41 0.73
CA PHE A 34 -7.63 -15.65 0.74
C PHE A 34 -7.70 -14.40 1.61
N HIS A 35 -8.79 -13.65 1.51
CA HIS A 35 -9.03 -12.47 2.33
C HIS A 35 -9.08 -12.82 3.83
N PHE A 36 -9.59 -14.00 4.19
CA PHE A 36 -9.60 -14.47 5.57
C PHE A 36 -8.20 -14.83 6.07
N ILE A 37 -7.40 -15.57 5.30
CA ILE A 37 -6.07 -16.05 5.76
C ILE A 37 -4.99 -14.97 5.72
N LEU A 38 -5.03 -14.06 4.74
CA LEU A 38 -3.98 -13.05 4.51
C LEU A 38 -3.73 -12.13 5.73
N PRO A 39 -4.73 -11.64 6.47
CA PRO A 39 -4.52 -10.87 7.69
C PRO A 39 -3.66 -11.60 8.74
N PHE A 40 -3.80 -12.92 8.89
CA PHE A 40 -2.98 -13.71 9.81
C PHE A 40 -1.54 -13.84 9.33
N ILE A 41 -1.35 -13.99 8.02
CA ILE A 41 0.00 -13.96 7.41
C ILE A 41 0.64 -12.60 7.64
N ILE A 42 -0.10 -11.51 7.43
CA ILE A 42 0.37 -10.14 7.70
C ILE A 42 0.77 -9.99 9.17
N ALA A 43 -0.06 -10.46 10.12
CA ALA A 43 0.27 -10.43 11.54
C ALA A 43 1.58 -11.19 11.85
N ALA A 44 1.78 -12.38 11.27
CA ALA A 44 3.01 -13.14 11.44
C ALA A 44 4.23 -12.41 10.86
N THR A 45 4.11 -11.82 9.66
CA THR A 45 5.19 -11.01 9.05
C THR A 45 5.48 -9.73 9.83
N SER A 46 4.47 -9.12 10.46
CA SER A 46 4.65 -7.96 11.35
C SER A 46 5.43 -8.33 12.61
N MET A 47 5.25 -9.54 13.16
CA MET A 47 6.08 -10.02 14.27
C MET A 47 7.54 -10.22 13.85
N LEU A 48 7.79 -10.76 12.66
CA LEU A 48 9.15 -10.84 12.10
C LEU A 48 9.76 -9.46 11.87
N HIS A 49 8.95 -8.51 11.37
CA HIS A 49 9.37 -7.13 11.21
C HIS A 49 9.81 -6.51 12.55
N LEU A 50 9.01 -6.68 13.62
CA LEU A 50 9.35 -6.19 14.96
C LEU A 50 10.58 -6.89 15.55
N LEU A 51 10.76 -8.18 15.29
CA LEU A 51 11.96 -8.92 15.70
C LEU A 51 13.23 -8.28 15.12
N PHE A 52 13.26 -8.01 13.81
CA PHE A 52 14.40 -7.36 13.16
C PHE A 52 14.58 -5.92 13.65
N LEU A 53 13.48 -5.19 13.88
CA LEU A 53 13.56 -3.85 14.47
C LEU A 53 14.20 -3.89 15.87
N HIS A 54 13.88 -4.87 16.70
CA HIS A 54 14.43 -5.00 18.05
C HIS A 54 15.93 -5.37 18.07
N GLN A 55 16.47 -5.97 17.00
CA GLN A 55 17.90 -6.24 16.91
C GLN A 55 18.73 -4.96 16.81
N THR A 56 18.23 -3.93 16.13
CA THR A 56 18.94 -2.65 15.94
C THR A 56 18.41 -1.52 16.82
N GLY A 57 17.16 -1.61 17.26
CA GLY A 57 16.38 -0.51 17.83
C GLY A 57 15.90 0.49 16.77
N SER A 58 15.05 1.42 17.20
CA SER A 58 14.52 2.49 16.35
C SER A 58 15.59 3.52 15.98
N SER A 59 15.49 4.05 14.76
CA SER A 59 16.20 5.28 14.37
C SER A 59 15.55 6.50 15.01
N ASN A 60 16.19 7.66 14.92
CA ASN A 60 15.68 8.96 15.37
C ASN A 60 15.78 10.00 14.25
N PRO A 61 15.14 11.19 14.38
CA PRO A 61 15.09 12.20 13.32
C PRO A 61 16.46 12.68 12.83
N THR A 62 17.51 12.66 13.67
CA THR A 62 18.86 13.07 13.27
C THR A 62 19.56 12.02 12.41
N GLY A 63 19.14 10.76 12.50
CA GLY A 63 19.81 9.62 11.87
C GLY A 63 21.13 9.22 12.51
N LEU A 64 21.53 9.87 13.61
CA LEU A 64 22.72 9.55 14.41
C LEU A 64 22.42 8.43 15.42
N ASN A 65 23.46 7.89 16.06
CA ASN A 65 23.30 6.88 17.11
C ASN A 65 22.66 7.50 18.37
N SER A 66 21.51 6.96 18.79
CA SER A 66 20.76 7.42 19.98
C SER A 66 21.14 6.70 21.28
N ASN A 67 22.12 5.79 21.29
CA ASN A 67 22.48 5.01 22.48
C ASN A 67 22.86 5.85 23.71
N LEU A 68 23.35 7.07 23.50
CA LEU A 68 23.75 7.97 24.57
C LEU A 68 22.56 8.62 25.30
N ASP A 69 21.37 8.60 24.71
CA ASP A 69 20.18 9.28 25.22
C ASP A 69 18.92 8.41 25.01
N LYS A 70 18.99 7.17 25.51
CA LYS A 70 17.86 6.26 25.50
C LYS A 70 16.99 6.50 26.73
N ILE A 71 15.68 6.49 26.49
CA ILE A 71 14.66 6.47 27.53
C ILE A 71 13.86 5.17 27.46
N SER A 72 13.30 4.74 28.59
CA SER A 72 12.41 3.59 28.65
C SER A 72 11.17 3.79 27.77
N PHE A 73 10.67 2.71 27.16
CA PHE A 73 9.45 2.78 26.35
C PHE A 73 8.24 3.23 27.18
N HIS A 74 8.04 2.60 28.34
CA HIS A 74 7.06 3.03 29.33
C HIS A 74 7.74 3.97 30.35
N PRO A 75 7.12 5.11 30.74
CA PRO A 75 5.78 5.57 30.36
C PRO A 75 5.73 6.37 29.06
N TYR A 76 6.87 6.85 28.57
CA TYR A 76 6.94 7.92 27.56
C TYR A 76 6.25 7.58 26.23
N PHE A 77 6.65 6.50 25.58
CA PHE A 77 6.07 6.09 24.31
C PHE A 77 4.72 5.41 24.49
N SER A 78 4.47 4.72 25.60
CA SER A 78 3.13 4.15 25.89
C SER A 78 2.03 5.22 25.91
N PHE A 79 2.23 6.33 26.62
CA PHE A 79 1.23 7.41 26.65
C PHE A 79 1.16 8.18 25.33
N LYS A 80 2.29 8.36 24.64
CA LYS A 80 2.31 8.98 23.30
C LYS A 80 1.52 8.15 22.29
N ASP A 81 1.69 6.83 22.31
CA ASP A 81 1.00 5.91 21.41
C ASP A 81 -0.50 5.83 21.77
N LEU A 82 -0.85 5.85 23.06
CA LEU A 82 -2.25 5.94 23.50
C LEU A 82 -2.95 7.19 22.92
N LEU A 83 -2.30 8.35 22.97
CA LEU A 83 -2.83 9.56 22.32
C LEU A 83 -3.03 9.35 20.81
N GLY A 84 -2.06 8.72 20.14
CA GLY A 84 -2.17 8.36 18.72
C GLY A 84 -3.38 7.46 18.43
N PHE A 85 -3.60 6.44 19.25
CA PHE A 85 -4.78 5.55 19.13
C PHE A 85 -6.09 6.30 19.35
N VAL A 86 -6.16 7.19 20.35
CA VAL A 86 -7.36 8.01 20.59
C VAL A 86 -7.69 8.87 19.38
N LEU A 87 -6.69 9.51 18.76
CA LEU A 87 -6.89 10.31 17.55
C LEU A 87 -7.30 9.46 16.35
N ALA A 88 -6.67 8.31 16.14
CA ALA A 88 -6.97 7.41 15.02
C ALA A 88 -8.39 6.80 15.14
N LEU A 89 -8.76 6.31 16.32
CA LEU A 89 -10.10 5.78 16.59
C LEU A 89 -11.16 6.89 16.55
N GLY A 90 -10.84 8.09 17.04
CA GLY A 90 -11.70 9.26 16.91
C GLY A 90 -11.97 9.59 15.45
N ALA A 91 -10.94 9.65 14.60
CA ALA A 91 -11.10 9.86 13.17
C ALA A 91 -11.93 8.76 12.50
N LEU A 92 -11.66 7.48 12.80
CA LEU A 92 -12.44 6.37 12.27
C LEU A 92 -13.92 6.45 12.70
N ALA A 93 -14.19 6.71 13.98
CA ALA A 93 -15.54 6.88 14.49
C ALA A 93 -16.26 8.02 13.78
N THR A 94 -15.61 9.19 13.63
CA THR A 94 -16.21 10.32 12.90
C THR A 94 -16.54 9.98 11.45
N LEU A 95 -15.64 9.32 10.72
CA LEU A 95 -15.91 8.87 9.36
C LEU A 95 -17.08 7.89 9.33
N SER A 96 -17.07 6.86 10.17
CA SER A 96 -18.13 5.84 10.19
C SER A 96 -19.50 6.36 10.60
N SER A 97 -19.56 7.32 11.52
CA SER A 97 -20.82 7.83 12.08
C SER A 97 -21.40 8.98 11.26
N PHE A 98 -20.55 9.87 10.73
CA PHE A 98 -21.02 11.08 10.05
C PHE A 98 -20.90 11.02 8.53
N ALA A 99 -19.97 10.24 7.98
CA ALA A 99 -19.75 10.18 6.53
C ALA A 99 -19.29 8.78 6.04
N PRO A 100 -20.05 7.70 6.33
CA PRO A 100 -19.59 6.32 6.14
C PRO A 100 -19.26 5.98 4.68
N ASN A 101 -19.89 6.66 3.73
CA ASN A 101 -19.70 6.43 2.29
C ASN A 101 -18.75 7.44 1.63
N LEU A 102 -18.12 8.34 2.39
CA LEU A 102 -17.28 9.43 1.83
C LEU A 102 -16.10 8.90 1.01
N LEU A 103 -15.51 7.78 1.42
CA LEU A 103 -14.36 7.16 0.75
C LEU A 103 -14.74 5.97 -0.15
N GLY A 104 -16.04 5.69 -0.29
CA GLY A 104 -16.57 4.61 -1.11
C GLY A 104 -16.99 5.06 -2.51
N ASP A 105 -17.34 4.09 -3.36
CA ASP A 105 -17.90 4.35 -4.68
C ASP A 105 -19.40 3.97 -4.72
N PRO A 106 -20.30 4.87 -5.16
CA PRO A 106 -21.73 4.57 -5.29
C PRO A 106 -22.05 3.34 -6.16
N ASP A 107 -21.22 3.04 -7.17
CA ASP A 107 -21.45 1.91 -8.08
C ASP A 107 -21.43 0.57 -7.33
N ASN A 108 -20.70 0.47 -6.21
CA ASN A 108 -20.62 -0.73 -5.37
C ASN A 108 -21.90 -1.02 -4.55
N PHE A 109 -22.89 -0.12 -4.57
CA PHE A 109 -24.23 -0.40 -4.01
C PHE A 109 -25.16 -1.08 -5.02
N THR A 110 -24.76 -1.18 -6.29
CA THR A 110 -25.49 -1.94 -7.30
C THR A 110 -24.95 -3.36 -7.38
N PRO A 111 -25.80 -4.41 -7.40
CA PRO A 111 -25.33 -5.77 -7.58
C PRO A 111 -24.55 -5.93 -8.89
N ALA A 112 -23.47 -6.70 -8.86
CA ALA A 112 -22.61 -6.91 -10.02
C ALA A 112 -23.39 -7.49 -11.21
N ASN A 113 -23.24 -6.86 -12.39
CA ASN A 113 -23.79 -7.33 -13.65
C ASN A 113 -22.65 -7.62 -14.64
N PRO A 114 -22.36 -8.89 -14.96
CA PRO A 114 -21.27 -9.26 -15.87
C PRO A 114 -21.40 -8.68 -17.29
N LEU A 115 -22.61 -8.24 -17.69
CA LEU A 115 -22.90 -7.72 -19.03
C LEU A 115 -22.80 -6.19 -19.11
N VAL A 116 -22.63 -5.49 -17.99
CA VAL A 116 -22.63 -4.02 -17.93
C VAL A 116 -21.40 -3.54 -17.18
N THR A 117 -20.55 -2.76 -17.86
CA THR A 117 -19.42 -2.09 -17.22
C THR A 117 -19.81 -0.65 -16.87
N PRO A 118 -19.61 -0.18 -15.63
CA PRO A 118 -19.83 1.22 -15.29
C PRO A 118 -18.96 2.16 -16.13
N PRO A 119 -19.47 3.35 -16.50
CA PRO A 119 -18.77 4.25 -17.42
C PRO A 119 -17.42 4.77 -16.89
N HIS A 120 -17.25 4.86 -15.58
CA HIS A 120 -16.05 5.40 -14.93
C HIS A 120 -15.42 4.43 -13.92
N ILE A 121 -15.30 3.15 -14.30
CA ILE A 121 -14.68 2.12 -13.45
C ILE A 121 -13.26 2.53 -12.99
N LYS A 122 -13.06 2.46 -11.68
CA LYS A 122 -11.80 2.81 -11.00
C LYS A 122 -11.66 1.95 -9.74
N PRO A 123 -10.43 1.74 -9.24
CA PRO A 123 -10.23 1.12 -7.95
C PRO A 123 -10.52 2.12 -6.82
N GLU A 124 -10.47 1.65 -5.58
CA GLU A 124 -10.51 2.48 -4.38
C GLU A 124 -9.35 3.50 -4.36
N TRP A 125 -9.58 4.61 -3.65
CA TRP A 125 -8.72 5.80 -3.69
C TRP A 125 -7.24 5.51 -3.40
N TYR A 126 -6.93 4.58 -2.50
CA TYR A 126 -5.56 4.22 -2.13
C TYR A 126 -4.78 3.45 -3.22
N PHE A 127 -5.44 3.04 -4.30
CA PHE A 127 -4.81 2.46 -5.48
C PHE A 127 -4.73 3.41 -6.69
N LEU A 128 -5.30 4.62 -6.61
CA LEU A 128 -5.39 5.51 -7.77
C LEU A 128 -4.03 5.92 -8.32
N PHE A 129 -3.03 6.19 -7.46
CA PHE A 129 -1.69 6.53 -7.92
C PHE A 129 -1.08 5.45 -8.84
N ALA A 130 -1.27 4.19 -8.46
CA ALA A 130 -0.74 3.03 -9.17
C ALA A 130 -1.56 2.76 -10.45
N TYR A 131 -2.88 2.97 -10.37
CA TYR A 131 -3.78 2.90 -11.51
C TYR A 131 -3.49 3.98 -12.57
N ALA A 132 -3.13 5.20 -12.15
CA ALA A 132 -2.69 6.26 -13.05
C ALA A 132 -1.41 5.84 -13.79
N ILE A 133 -0.40 5.33 -13.08
CA ILE A 133 0.84 4.81 -13.67
C ILE A 133 0.56 3.70 -14.70
N LEU A 134 -0.30 2.74 -14.36
CA LEU A 134 -0.71 1.66 -15.27
C LEU A 134 -1.28 2.20 -16.58
N ARG A 135 -2.15 3.22 -16.51
CA ARG A 135 -2.82 3.80 -17.69
C ARG A 135 -1.95 4.78 -18.47
N SER A 136 -0.90 5.33 -17.88
CA SER A 136 0.02 6.27 -18.57
C SER A 136 0.84 5.60 -19.68
N ILE A 137 0.95 4.26 -19.69
CA ILE A 137 1.74 3.53 -20.69
C ILE A 137 0.79 2.90 -21.72
N PRO A 138 0.86 3.28 -23.00
CA PRO A 138 0.00 2.75 -24.07
C PRO A 138 0.45 1.37 -24.57
N ASN A 139 0.82 0.48 -23.64
CA ASN A 139 1.18 -0.90 -23.90
C ASN A 139 0.75 -1.77 -22.71
N LYS A 140 0.01 -2.85 -22.96
CA LYS A 140 -0.55 -3.70 -21.89
C LYS A 140 0.55 -4.29 -20.98
N LEU A 141 1.60 -4.87 -21.55
CA LEU A 141 2.70 -5.45 -20.77
C LEU A 141 3.50 -4.35 -20.06
N GLY A 142 3.83 -3.27 -20.76
CA GLY A 142 4.56 -2.13 -20.20
C GLY A 142 3.83 -1.49 -19.02
N GLY A 143 2.51 -1.28 -19.13
CA GLY A 143 1.69 -0.77 -18.03
C GLY A 143 1.64 -1.72 -16.83
N VAL A 144 1.48 -3.03 -17.06
CA VAL A 144 1.51 -4.03 -15.97
C VAL A 144 2.87 -4.06 -15.27
N LEU A 145 3.97 -3.98 -16.02
CA LEU A 145 5.32 -3.91 -15.45
C LEU A 145 5.53 -2.61 -14.67
N ALA A 146 5.06 -1.46 -15.16
CA ALA A 146 5.18 -0.19 -14.46
C ALA A 146 4.37 -0.16 -13.16
N LEU A 147 3.15 -0.73 -13.16
CA LEU A 147 2.37 -0.94 -11.94
C LEU A 147 3.14 -1.79 -10.92
N LEU A 148 3.74 -2.90 -11.35
CA LEU A 148 4.52 -3.75 -10.46
C LEU A 148 5.74 -2.99 -9.91
N PHE A 149 6.47 -2.28 -10.78
CA PHE A 149 7.66 -1.53 -10.39
C PHE A 149 7.35 -0.30 -9.53
N SER A 150 6.14 0.28 -9.58
CA SER A 150 5.78 1.38 -8.68
C SER A 150 5.78 0.98 -7.21
N ILE A 151 5.67 -0.32 -6.92
CA ILE A 151 5.79 -0.87 -5.57
C ILE A 151 7.19 -1.46 -5.37
N LEU A 152 7.70 -2.28 -6.30
CA LEU A 152 8.99 -2.95 -6.15
C LEU A 152 10.19 -2.00 -6.09
N VAL A 153 10.07 -0.78 -6.63
CA VAL A 153 11.12 0.25 -6.52
C VAL A 153 11.50 0.54 -5.06
N LEU A 154 10.61 0.32 -4.10
CA LEU A 154 10.90 0.48 -2.67
C LEU A 154 12.04 -0.42 -2.20
N PHE A 155 12.23 -1.60 -2.79
CA PHE A 155 13.34 -2.51 -2.47
C PHE A 155 14.70 -2.01 -2.98
N LEU A 156 14.71 -1.12 -3.98
CA LEU A 156 15.94 -0.51 -4.48
C LEU A 156 16.43 0.64 -3.58
N MET A 157 15.57 1.19 -2.72
CA MET A 157 15.88 2.38 -1.91
C MET A 157 17.17 2.26 -1.08
N PRO A 158 17.48 1.12 -0.41
CA PRO A 158 18.74 0.96 0.30
C PRO A 158 19.97 0.93 -0.63
N LEU A 159 19.83 0.39 -1.84
CA LEU A 159 20.91 0.20 -2.80
C LEU A 159 21.30 1.51 -3.51
N ILE A 160 20.34 2.41 -3.71
CA ILE A 160 20.54 3.69 -4.38
C ILE A 160 20.84 4.85 -3.41
N HIS A 161 21.01 4.56 -2.11
CA HIS A 161 21.33 5.58 -1.13
C HIS A 161 22.79 6.04 -1.27
N THR A 162 22.99 7.25 -1.82
CA THR A 162 24.33 7.81 -2.10
C THR A 162 24.86 8.75 -1.01
N SER A 163 24.02 9.14 -0.05
CA SER A 163 24.37 10.11 0.98
C SER A 163 25.20 9.49 2.10
N LYS A 164 26.15 10.26 2.64
CA LYS A 164 26.85 9.91 3.88
C LYS A 164 25.98 10.12 5.13
N LEU A 165 24.95 10.96 5.03
CA LEU A 165 23.99 11.22 6.09
C LEU A 165 22.73 10.37 5.89
N ARG A 166 22.39 9.57 6.91
CA ARG A 166 21.23 8.67 6.91
C ARG A 166 19.90 9.41 6.80
N SER A 167 19.68 10.43 7.63
CA SER A 167 18.43 11.20 7.68
C SER A 167 18.37 12.31 6.63
N LEU A 168 17.15 12.69 6.23
CA LEU A 168 16.88 13.85 5.39
C LEU A 168 16.98 15.19 6.16
N ILE A 169 16.98 15.19 7.50
CA ILE A 169 16.87 16.42 8.30
C ILE A 169 17.96 17.46 8.00
N PHE A 170 19.17 17.01 7.63
CA PHE A 170 20.30 17.89 7.29
C PHE A 170 20.61 17.91 5.78
N ARG A 171 19.65 17.52 4.93
CA ARG A 171 19.82 17.42 3.47
C ARG A 171 18.76 18.24 2.73
N PRO A 172 18.90 19.58 2.63
CA PRO A 172 17.86 20.46 2.08
C PRO A 172 17.42 20.07 0.66
N THR A 173 18.35 19.78 -0.23
CA THR A 173 18.06 19.35 -1.60
C THR A 173 17.25 18.05 -1.64
N ALA A 174 17.64 17.05 -0.85
CA ALA A 174 16.92 15.79 -0.77
C ALA A 174 15.54 15.93 -0.14
N LYS A 175 15.33 16.87 0.80
CA LYS A 175 13.99 17.19 1.33
C LYS A 175 13.08 17.76 0.24
N ILE A 176 13.60 18.64 -0.62
CA ILE A 176 12.81 19.19 -1.74
C ILE A 176 12.34 18.05 -2.63
N PHE A 177 13.24 17.16 -3.06
CA PHE A 177 12.86 16.01 -3.88
C PHE A 177 11.90 15.05 -3.17
N PHE A 178 12.05 14.82 -1.86
CA PHE A 178 11.10 14.03 -1.09
C PHE A 178 9.69 14.64 -1.13
N TRP A 179 9.57 15.95 -0.90
CA TRP A 179 8.26 16.61 -0.96
C TRP A 179 7.71 16.68 -2.38
N SER A 180 8.55 16.88 -3.39
CA SER A 180 8.14 16.76 -4.80
C SER A 180 7.59 15.36 -5.12
N LEU A 181 8.22 14.30 -4.59
CA LEU A 181 7.72 12.93 -4.74
C LEU A 181 6.35 12.76 -4.07
N VAL A 182 6.19 13.24 -2.83
CA VAL A 182 4.89 13.19 -2.12
C VAL A 182 3.80 13.92 -2.91
N THR A 183 4.07 15.14 -3.36
CA THR A 183 3.12 15.91 -4.18
C THR A 183 2.81 15.20 -5.50
N ASN A 184 3.80 14.61 -6.16
CA ASN A 184 3.57 13.86 -7.40
C ASN A 184 2.69 12.62 -7.16
N THR A 185 2.89 11.88 -6.06
CA THR A 185 2.01 10.75 -5.70
C THR A 185 0.58 11.21 -5.43
N ILE A 186 0.40 12.39 -4.81
CA ILE A 186 -0.93 12.99 -4.61
C ILE A 186 -1.55 13.39 -5.95
N ILE A 187 -0.79 13.95 -6.90
CA ILE A 187 -1.30 14.30 -8.24
C ILE A 187 -1.71 13.05 -9.02
N LEU A 188 -1.02 11.92 -8.82
CA LEU A 188 -1.38 10.63 -9.43
C LEU A 188 -2.63 10.00 -8.80
N THR A 189 -3.03 10.43 -7.61
CA THR A 189 -4.22 9.93 -6.89
C THR A 189 -5.45 10.71 -7.33
#